data_AF-A0A165CA55-F1
#
_entry.id   AF-A0A165CA55-F1
#
_cell.length_a   1.000
_cell.length_b   1.000
_cell.length_c   1.000
_cell.angle_alpha   90.00
_cell.angle_beta   90.00
_cell.angle_gamma   90.00
#
_symmetry.space_group_name_H-M   'P 1'
#
loop_
_entity.id
_entity.type
_entity.pdbx_description
1 polymer ?
#
loop_
_entity_poly.entity_id
_entity_poly.type
_entity_poly.pdbx_seq_one_letter_code
_entity_poly.pdbx_strand_id
1 'polypeptide(L)'
;MFPTSLLALLAILLQPSSAQDAPAVGDTTQSLALVFSPPFLPPEVTPQTYPNYTLPPVQPSWQPPADSYNYTLFVFPTTEDTPTSANDTSSQGLRAVNGVVQLASNATDSSLVLRDPIEGWRRQWLVGGLNASTNYTVFTVEDRSQVVTGPVYLLTKNVSFPCTLVHSLPYCPFVSYAVPIPPPSQTDPSQLGTSLTQQTYAADDLPGEYTAILLSSLGNFSITLSSFACGRDVYSPLKTCEDCYDAYRDWACAISFPRCANTDVSALPRAPLPAPALMPRTNMSRNTFPPLDQTYTELLPCIETCTMVDRSCPYFLQFGCPLPGVTAEFSYGVGFIDDAVHGRQGKGVPGAAEEYGYAWCNAGSSYDY
;
A
#
# COMPACT_ATOMS: atom_id res chain seq x y z
N MET A 1 -5.30 -14.90 40.57
CA MET A 1 -5.93 -15.89 39.67
C MET A 1 -7.00 -15.16 38.88
N PHE A 2 -6.63 -14.66 37.70
CA PHE A 2 -7.58 -14.00 36.82
C PHE A 2 -8.40 -15.08 36.08
N PRO A 3 -9.73 -14.93 35.97
CA PRO A 3 -10.55 -15.96 35.37
C PRO A 3 -10.24 -16.04 33.87
N THR A 4 -9.94 -17.24 33.41
CA THR A 4 -9.68 -17.63 32.01
C THR A 4 -10.77 -17.19 31.02
N SER A 5 -11.96 -16.85 31.52
CA SER A 5 -13.08 -16.33 30.73
C SER A 5 -12.90 -14.87 30.26
N LEU A 6 -12.01 -14.07 30.88
CA LEU A 6 -11.78 -12.68 30.48
C LEU A 6 -10.75 -12.56 29.35
N LEU A 7 -9.79 -13.49 29.26
CA LEU A 7 -8.85 -13.58 28.12
C LEU A 7 -9.55 -14.03 26.83
N ALA A 8 -10.53 -14.92 26.92
CA ALA A 8 -11.33 -15.33 25.75
C ALA A 8 -12.23 -14.19 25.24
N LEU A 9 -12.75 -13.33 26.13
CA LEU A 9 -13.55 -12.17 25.74
C LEU A 9 -12.70 -11.04 25.12
N LEU A 10 -11.44 -10.88 25.56
CA LEU A 10 -10.50 -9.92 24.96
C LEU A 10 -10.05 -10.36 23.55
N ALA A 11 -9.91 -11.67 23.31
CA ALA A 11 -9.59 -12.22 21.99
C ALA A 11 -10.73 -12.09 20.98
N ILE A 12 -11.99 -12.03 21.44
CA ILE A 12 -13.17 -11.81 20.59
C ILE A 12 -13.36 -10.32 20.25
N LEU A 13 -12.87 -9.40 21.10
CA LEU A 13 -12.90 -7.95 20.86
C LEU A 13 -11.74 -7.44 20.00
N LEU A 14 -10.76 -8.30 19.70
CA LEU A 14 -9.61 -8.06 18.82
C LEU A 14 -9.70 -8.88 17.53
N GLN A 15 -10.91 -9.23 17.08
CA GLN A 15 -11.04 -9.73 15.72
C GLN A 15 -10.68 -8.58 14.78
N PRO A 16 -9.59 -8.70 14.01
CA PRO A 16 -9.36 -7.75 12.94
C PRO A 16 -10.56 -7.80 12.00
N SER A 17 -10.90 -6.64 11.42
CA SER A 17 -11.99 -6.52 10.45
C SER A 17 -11.90 -7.63 9.41
N SER A 18 -13.03 -8.12 8.90
CA SER A 18 -13.07 -9.15 7.84
C SER A 18 -12.30 -8.78 6.56
N ALA A 19 -11.79 -7.55 6.48
CA ALA A 19 -10.92 -7.06 5.41
C ALA A 19 -9.43 -7.46 5.60
N GLN A 20 -8.96 -7.73 6.83
CA GLN A 20 -7.54 -8.07 7.07
C GLN A 20 -7.17 -9.49 6.65
N ASP A 21 -8.12 -10.41 6.52
CA ASP A 21 -7.88 -11.78 6.06
C ASP A 21 -8.05 -11.97 4.54
N ALA A 22 -8.27 -10.89 3.78
CA ALA A 22 -8.50 -10.93 2.34
C ALA A 22 -7.21 -10.73 1.53
N PRO A 23 -7.17 -11.23 0.27
CA PRO A 23 -6.16 -10.74 -0.67
C PRO A 23 -6.27 -9.23 -0.81
N ALA A 24 -5.19 -8.58 -1.24
CA ALA A 24 -5.17 -7.13 -1.43
C ALA A 24 -4.69 -6.81 -2.84
N VAL A 25 -5.21 -5.73 -3.41
CA VAL A 25 -4.72 -5.18 -4.68
C VAL A 25 -3.76 -4.04 -4.34
N GLY A 26 -2.57 -4.06 -4.91
CA GLY A 26 -1.63 -2.94 -4.79
C GLY A 26 -2.05 -1.80 -5.70
N ASP A 27 -1.90 -2.02 -6.99
CA ASP A 27 -2.38 -1.13 -8.04
C ASP A 27 -2.31 -1.82 -9.41
N THR A 28 -2.84 -1.14 -10.43
CA THR A 28 -2.87 -1.61 -11.81
C THR A 28 -2.18 -0.64 -12.78
N THR A 29 -1.84 -1.12 -13.97
CA THR A 29 -1.61 -0.28 -15.15
C THR A 29 -2.67 -0.60 -16.20
N GLN A 30 -2.43 -0.24 -17.46
CA GLN A 30 -3.24 -0.67 -18.59
C GLN A 30 -3.20 -2.19 -18.85
N SER A 31 -2.13 -2.88 -18.42
CA SER A 31 -1.91 -4.29 -18.75
C SER A 31 -1.32 -5.13 -17.63
N LEU A 32 -0.96 -4.49 -16.51
CA LEU A 32 -0.35 -5.13 -15.35
C LEU A 32 -1.20 -4.91 -14.09
N ALA A 33 -1.05 -5.81 -13.12
CA ALA A 33 -1.58 -5.63 -11.78
C ALA A 33 -0.61 -6.18 -10.73
N LEU A 34 -0.51 -5.50 -9.60
CA LEU A 34 0.10 -6.02 -8.38
C LEU A 34 -1.00 -6.53 -7.46
N VAL A 35 -0.87 -7.80 -7.08
CA VAL A 35 -1.86 -8.47 -6.23
C VAL A 35 -1.13 -9.20 -5.11
N PHE A 36 -1.75 -9.20 -3.94
CA PHE A 36 -1.22 -9.79 -2.72
C PHE A 36 -2.13 -10.89 -2.18
N SER A 37 -1.52 -11.88 -1.55
CA SER A 37 -2.24 -12.85 -0.73
C SER A 37 -2.82 -12.18 0.52
N PRO A 38 -3.72 -12.87 1.23
CA PRO A 38 -3.94 -12.63 2.65
C PRO A 38 -2.60 -12.57 3.41
N PRO A 39 -2.51 -11.76 4.47
CA PRO A 39 -1.32 -11.72 5.31
C PRO A 39 -1.17 -13.01 6.11
N PHE A 40 0.07 -13.37 6.41
CA PHE A 40 0.40 -14.54 7.22
C PHE A 40 1.69 -14.34 8.01
N LEU A 41 1.80 -15.03 9.15
CA LEU A 41 3.01 -15.10 9.97
C LEU A 41 3.64 -13.74 10.28
N PRO A 42 2.95 -12.81 10.97
CA PRO A 42 3.55 -11.54 11.34
C PRO A 42 4.85 -11.74 12.12
N PRO A 43 5.92 -11.01 11.79
CA PRO A 43 7.18 -11.10 12.51
C PRO A 43 7.01 -10.71 13.98
N GLU A 44 7.79 -11.32 14.85
CA GLU A 44 7.83 -10.92 16.26
C GLU A 44 8.58 -9.58 16.38
N VAL A 45 7.83 -8.51 16.61
CA VAL A 45 8.40 -7.18 16.86
C VAL A 45 8.61 -7.03 18.37
N THR A 46 9.87 -7.17 18.82
CA THR A 46 10.22 -6.94 20.22
C THR A 46 10.32 -5.44 20.49
N PRO A 47 9.57 -4.90 21.47
CA PRO A 47 9.65 -3.48 21.81
C PRO A 47 11.06 -3.08 22.21
N GLN A 48 11.57 -2.02 21.60
CA GLN A 48 12.88 -1.48 21.94
C GLN A 48 12.85 -0.87 23.34
N THR A 49 13.83 -1.22 24.18
CA THR A 49 13.90 -0.73 25.56
C THR A 49 15.26 -0.10 25.87
N TYR A 50 15.25 0.91 26.73
CA TYR A 50 16.48 1.51 27.25
C TYR A 50 17.27 0.49 28.08
N PRO A 51 18.62 0.44 28.03
CA PRO A 51 19.52 1.38 27.35
C PRO A 51 19.81 1.11 25.88
N ASN A 52 19.44 -0.06 25.35
CA ASN A 52 19.76 -0.48 23.98
C ASN A 52 18.61 -0.16 23.00
N TYR A 53 18.11 1.08 23.05
CA TYR A 53 17.07 1.51 22.13
C TYR A 53 17.68 1.83 20.76
N THR A 54 17.29 1.10 19.73
CA THR A 54 17.68 1.40 18.35
C THR A 54 16.45 1.64 17.50
N LEU A 55 16.41 2.77 16.81
CA LEU A 55 15.37 3.01 15.80
C LEU A 55 15.50 2.02 14.65
N PRO A 56 14.39 1.72 13.94
CA PRO A 56 14.44 0.95 12.71
C PRO A 56 15.48 1.54 11.73
N PRO A 57 16.27 0.70 11.05
CA PRO A 57 17.20 1.18 10.04
C PRO A 57 16.41 1.79 8.86
N VAL A 58 17.03 2.75 8.17
CA VAL A 58 16.47 3.38 6.96
C VAL A 58 16.09 2.34 5.90
N GLN A 59 16.87 1.26 5.81
CA GLN A 59 16.59 0.11 4.96
C GLN A 59 16.44 -1.14 5.85
N PRO A 60 15.21 -1.50 6.24
CA PRO A 60 14.98 -2.71 7.01
C PRO A 60 15.29 -3.95 6.16
N SER A 61 15.95 -4.92 6.80
CA SER A 61 16.24 -6.23 6.21
C SER A 61 15.51 -7.30 7.01
N TRP A 62 14.27 -7.59 6.62
CA TRP A 62 13.50 -8.64 7.22
C TRP A 62 13.81 -9.97 6.53
N GLN A 63 14.11 -10.99 7.33
CA GLN A 63 14.31 -12.33 6.80
C GLN A 63 12.96 -13.00 6.56
N PRO A 64 12.70 -13.53 5.36
CA PRO A 64 11.45 -14.24 5.08
C PRO A 64 11.33 -15.48 5.97
N PRO A 65 10.10 -15.86 6.38
CA PRO A 65 9.88 -17.02 7.23
C PRO A 65 10.27 -18.31 6.51
N ALA A 66 10.91 -19.23 7.24
CA ALA A 66 11.35 -20.53 6.69
C ALA A 66 10.18 -21.38 6.19
N ASP A 67 9.04 -21.34 6.90
CA ASP A 67 7.81 -22.08 6.59
C ASP A 67 6.71 -21.16 6.04
N SER A 68 6.99 -20.46 4.93
CA SER A 68 5.99 -19.58 4.31
C SER A 68 4.77 -20.36 3.78
N TYR A 69 3.59 -19.73 3.82
CA TYR A 69 2.40 -20.28 3.18
C TYR A 69 2.44 -20.04 1.67
N ASN A 70 2.06 -21.08 0.92
CA ASN A 70 1.93 -21.00 -0.52
C ASN A 70 0.47 -20.81 -0.90
N TYR A 71 0.25 -19.89 -1.80
CA TYR A 71 -1.03 -19.56 -2.37
C TYR A 71 -0.97 -19.68 -3.90
N THR A 72 -2.11 -20.02 -4.49
CA THR A 72 -2.34 -19.92 -5.93
C THR A 72 -3.31 -18.76 -6.17
N LEU A 73 -2.90 -17.81 -7.00
CA LEU A 73 -3.71 -16.69 -7.44
C LEU A 73 -4.54 -17.07 -8.67
N PHE A 74 -5.81 -16.66 -8.69
CA PHE A 74 -6.73 -16.78 -9.82
C PHE A 74 -7.25 -15.39 -10.18
N VAL A 75 -7.05 -14.98 -11.44
CA VAL A 75 -7.50 -13.70 -11.97
C VAL A 75 -8.29 -13.96 -13.24
N PHE A 76 -9.49 -13.41 -13.37
CA PHE A 76 -10.31 -13.52 -14.57
C PHE A 76 -11.12 -12.26 -14.82
N PRO A 77 -11.46 -11.93 -16.08
CA PRO A 77 -12.32 -10.79 -16.40
C PRO A 77 -13.66 -10.94 -15.68
N THR A 78 -14.16 -9.87 -15.07
CA THR A 78 -15.45 -9.86 -14.37
C THR A 78 -16.60 -9.95 -15.38
N THR A 79 -17.33 -11.06 -15.37
CA THR A 79 -18.52 -11.31 -16.19
C THR A 79 -19.66 -11.84 -15.32
N GLU A 80 -20.87 -11.97 -15.85
CA GLU A 80 -22.02 -12.52 -15.11
C GLU A 80 -21.78 -13.96 -14.60
N ASP A 81 -20.91 -14.72 -15.28
CA ASP A 81 -20.55 -16.10 -14.90
C ASP A 81 -19.44 -16.17 -13.84
N THR A 82 -18.89 -15.02 -13.42
CA THR A 82 -17.81 -15.00 -12.43
C THR A 82 -18.31 -15.29 -11.02
N PRO A 83 -17.61 -16.14 -10.24
CA PRO A 83 -17.99 -16.39 -8.86
C PRO A 83 -17.95 -15.11 -8.03
N THR A 84 -19.01 -14.86 -7.27
CA THR A 84 -19.20 -13.63 -6.48
C THR A 84 -18.86 -13.79 -5.00
N SER A 85 -18.56 -15.01 -4.56
CA SER A 85 -18.37 -15.36 -3.14
C SER A 85 -17.35 -16.48 -3.01
N ALA A 86 -16.39 -16.34 -2.09
CA ALA A 86 -15.46 -17.42 -1.76
C ALA A 86 -16.16 -18.62 -1.09
N ASN A 87 -17.23 -18.38 -0.33
CA ASN A 87 -17.93 -19.43 0.43
C ASN A 87 -18.61 -20.48 -0.47
N ASP A 88 -19.02 -20.06 -1.67
CA ASP A 88 -19.73 -20.93 -2.63
C ASP A 88 -18.82 -21.40 -3.77
N THR A 89 -17.51 -21.17 -3.65
CA THR A 89 -16.54 -21.43 -4.71
C THR A 89 -15.50 -22.45 -4.27
N SER A 90 -15.23 -23.44 -5.11
CA SER A 90 -14.15 -24.39 -4.90
C SER A 90 -12.93 -24.04 -5.75
N SER A 91 -11.73 -24.52 -5.35
CA SER A 91 -10.50 -24.34 -6.12
C SER A 91 -10.58 -24.94 -7.54
N GLN A 92 -11.37 -26.01 -7.73
CA GLN A 92 -11.65 -26.58 -9.05
C GLN A 92 -12.62 -25.72 -9.86
N GLY A 93 -13.61 -25.11 -9.20
CA GLY A 93 -14.53 -24.16 -9.84
C GLY A 93 -13.79 -22.96 -10.42
N LEU A 94 -12.82 -22.40 -9.68
CA LEU A 94 -11.98 -21.29 -10.17
C LEU A 94 -11.17 -21.67 -11.42
N ARG A 95 -10.65 -22.90 -11.47
CA ARG A 95 -9.90 -23.40 -12.64
C ARG A 95 -10.77 -23.59 -13.88
N ALA A 96 -12.07 -23.78 -13.69
CA ALA A 96 -13.02 -23.99 -14.78
C ALA A 96 -13.55 -22.66 -15.37
N VAL A 97 -13.28 -21.52 -14.73
CA VAL A 97 -13.68 -20.20 -15.25
C VAL A 97 -12.92 -19.91 -16.56
N ASN A 98 -13.66 -19.51 -17.59
CA ASN A 98 -13.07 -19.21 -18.88
C ASN A 98 -12.18 -17.95 -18.81
N GLY A 99 -11.01 -17.99 -19.44
CA GLY A 99 -10.06 -16.87 -19.43
C GLY A 99 -9.33 -16.66 -18.10
N VAL A 100 -9.33 -17.67 -17.21
CA VAL A 100 -8.59 -17.62 -15.95
C VAL A 100 -7.08 -17.58 -16.18
N VAL A 101 -6.44 -16.60 -15.54
CA VAL A 101 -4.99 -16.53 -15.33
C VAL A 101 -4.71 -17.11 -13.96
N GLN A 102 -3.95 -18.20 -13.92
CA GLN A 102 -3.54 -18.86 -12.68
C GLN A 102 -2.04 -18.66 -12.45
N LEU A 103 -1.67 -18.09 -11.30
CA LEU A 103 -0.28 -17.89 -10.91
C LEU A 103 0.01 -18.60 -9.59
N ALA A 104 0.98 -19.51 -9.61
CA ALA A 104 1.41 -20.25 -8.42
C ALA A 104 2.43 -19.43 -7.60
N SER A 105 2.68 -19.87 -6.37
CA SER A 105 3.68 -19.24 -5.49
C SER A 105 5.13 -19.34 -5.96
N ASN A 106 5.44 -20.25 -6.89
CA ASN A 106 6.76 -20.43 -7.48
C ASN A 106 6.88 -19.81 -8.88
N ALA A 107 5.90 -18.99 -9.29
CA ALA A 107 6.00 -18.24 -10.53
C ALA A 107 7.18 -17.26 -10.46
N THR A 108 7.84 -17.02 -11.59
CA THR A 108 8.98 -16.08 -11.71
C THR A 108 8.60 -14.67 -11.27
N ASP A 109 7.35 -14.29 -11.48
CA ASP A 109 6.80 -12.98 -11.19
C ASP A 109 6.13 -12.92 -9.80
N SER A 110 6.57 -13.78 -8.87
CA SER A 110 6.08 -13.83 -7.49
C SER A 110 7.19 -13.66 -6.47
N SER A 111 6.90 -12.95 -5.38
CA SER A 111 7.86 -12.69 -4.31
C SER A 111 7.19 -12.64 -2.94
N LEU A 112 7.97 -12.89 -1.89
CA LEU A 112 7.54 -12.65 -0.52
C LEU A 112 7.86 -11.21 -0.14
N VAL A 113 6.87 -10.51 0.42
CA VAL A 113 7.02 -9.13 0.87
C VAL A 113 6.45 -8.96 2.26
N LEU A 114 7.05 -8.06 3.03
CA LEU A 114 6.54 -7.59 4.29
C LEU A 114 6.17 -6.12 4.13
N ARG A 115 4.89 -5.82 3.90
CA ARG A 115 4.41 -4.44 3.72
C ARG A 115 4.24 -3.72 5.05
N ASP A 116 3.86 -4.48 6.07
CA ASP A 116 3.65 -3.99 7.42
C ASP A 116 4.05 -5.11 8.41
N PRO A 117 4.96 -4.84 9.37
CA PRO A 117 5.31 -5.80 10.42
C PRO A 117 4.11 -6.27 11.26
N ILE A 118 3.06 -5.46 11.39
CA ILE A 118 1.88 -5.78 12.19
C ILE A 118 0.94 -6.72 11.44
N GLU A 119 0.69 -6.47 10.14
CA GLU A 119 -0.13 -7.37 9.32
C GLU A 119 0.59 -8.70 9.06
N GLY A 120 1.89 -8.63 8.76
CA GLY A 120 2.73 -9.78 8.44
C GLY A 120 3.04 -9.97 6.97
N TRP A 121 3.61 -11.13 6.65
CA TRP A 121 4.10 -11.44 5.32
C TRP A 121 2.95 -11.67 4.34
N ARG A 122 3.14 -11.22 3.11
CA ARG A 122 2.23 -11.50 1.99
C ARG A 122 3.03 -12.06 0.83
N ARG A 123 2.36 -12.84 -0.01
CA ARG A 123 2.87 -13.17 -1.33
C ARG A 123 2.40 -12.11 -2.31
N GLN A 124 3.33 -11.54 -3.05
CA GLN A 124 3.08 -10.59 -4.13
C GLN A 124 3.16 -11.32 -5.46
N TRP A 125 2.23 -11.03 -6.38
CA TRP A 125 2.29 -11.43 -7.78
C TRP A 125 2.22 -10.20 -8.67
N LEU A 126 3.08 -10.18 -9.68
CA LEU A 126 2.96 -9.29 -10.83
C LEU A 126 2.19 -10.03 -11.93
N VAL A 127 0.95 -9.62 -12.14
CA VAL A 127 0.05 -10.19 -13.14
C VAL A 127 0.19 -9.38 -14.42
N GLY A 128 0.47 -10.03 -15.55
CA GLY A 128 0.55 -9.37 -16.85
C GLY A 128 -0.42 -9.92 -17.89
N GLY A 129 -0.44 -9.29 -19.06
CA GLY A 129 -1.32 -9.67 -20.16
C GLY A 129 -2.78 -9.30 -19.94
N LEU A 130 -3.05 -8.32 -19.08
CA LEU A 130 -4.40 -7.82 -18.85
C LEU A 130 -4.82 -6.84 -19.96
N ASN A 131 -6.12 -6.75 -20.21
CA ASN A 131 -6.71 -5.78 -21.12
C ASN A 131 -6.93 -4.46 -20.39
N ALA A 132 -6.71 -3.34 -21.07
CA ALA A 132 -6.96 -2.00 -20.52
C ALA A 132 -8.45 -1.77 -20.25
N SER A 133 -8.76 -0.87 -19.32
CA SER A 133 -10.13 -0.48 -18.93
C SER A 133 -11.08 -1.65 -18.66
N THR A 134 -10.58 -2.73 -18.06
CA THR A 134 -11.31 -3.97 -17.84
C THR A 134 -11.35 -4.30 -16.34
N ASN A 135 -12.54 -4.67 -15.86
CA ASN A 135 -12.72 -5.17 -14.49
C ASN A 135 -12.30 -6.64 -14.42
N TYR A 136 -11.53 -6.97 -13.40
CA TYR A 136 -11.13 -8.34 -13.08
C TYR A 136 -11.54 -8.69 -11.66
N THR A 137 -11.84 -9.97 -11.47
CA THR A 137 -12.13 -10.55 -10.16
C THR A 137 -10.97 -11.47 -9.78
N VAL A 138 -10.56 -11.37 -8.52
CA VAL A 138 -9.40 -12.04 -7.98
C VAL A 138 -9.78 -12.93 -6.82
N PHE A 139 -9.27 -14.15 -6.84
CA PHE A 139 -9.30 -15.07 -5.71
C PHE A 139 -7.90 -15.60 -5.42
N THR A 140 -7.68 -15.95 -4.16
CA THR A 140 -6.48 -16.68 -3.73
C THR A 140 -6.90 -17.98 -3.09
N VAL A 141 -6.11 -19.02 -3.29
CA VAL A 141 -6.32 -20.33 -2.67
C VAL A 141 -5.07 -20.73 -1.94
N GLU A 142 -5.17 -21.02 -0.64
CA GLU A 142 -4.04 -21.56 0.12
C GLU A 142 -3.81 -23.02 -0.28
N ASP A 143 -2.58 -23.37 -0.69
CA ASP A 143 -2.30 -24.66 -1.31
C ASP A 143 -2.49 -25.85 -0.34
N ARG A 144 -2.24 -25.65 0.96
CA ARG A 144 -2.32 -26.72 1.98
C ARG A 144 -3.76 -26.98 2.43
N SER A 145 -4.47 -25.93 2.81
CA SER A 145 -5.83 -26.03 3.36
C SER A 145 -6.90 -26.05 2.27
N GLN A 146 -6.57 -25.65 1.03
CA GLN A 146 -7.49 -25.42 -0.08
C GLN A 146 -8.57 -24.37 0.25
N VAL A 147 -8.34 -23.51 1.25
CA VAL A 147 -9.24 -22.41 1.57
C VAL A 147 -9.17 -21.35 0.48
N VAL A 148 -10.36 -20.95 -0.01
CA VAL A 148 -10.54 -19.90 -1.01
C VAL A 148 -10.80 -18.58 -0.29
N THR A 149 -10.12 -17.52 -0.71
CA THR A 149 -10.29 -16.17 -0.16
C THR A 149 -10.47 -15.15 -1.28
N GLY A 150 -11.38 -14.20 -1.08
CA GLY A 150 -11.84 -13.22 -2.07
C GLY A 150 -13.38 -13.15 -2.10
N PRO A 151 -13.99 -12.56 -3.14
CA PRO A 151 -13.34 -11.90 -4.26
C PRO A 151 -12.74 -10.55 -3.85
N VAL A 152 -11.70 -10.15 -4.59
CA VAL A 152 -11.26 -8.74 -4.65
C VAL A 152 -11.33 -8.29 -6.09
N TYR A 153 -11.71 -7.03 -6.28
CA TYR A 153 -11.90 -6.46 -7.61
C TYR A 153 -10.72 -5.55 -7.94
N LEU A 154 -10.27 -5.62 -9.19
CA LEU A 154 -9.32 -4.65 -9.74
C LEU A 154 -9.82 -4.14 -11.08
N LEU A 155 -9.55 -2.88 -11.35
CA LEU A 155 -9.82 -2.23 -12.63
C LEU A 155 -8.48 -1.85 -13.25
N THR A 156 -8.20 -2.36 -14.45
CA THR A 156 -7.05 -1.90 -15.21
C THR A 156 -7.29 -0.49 -15.73
N LYS A 157 -6.20 0.27 -15.83
CA LYS A 157 -6.25 1.66 -16.28
C LYS A 157 -6.42 1.75 -17.79
N ASN A 158 -6.67 2.95 -18.30
CA ASN A 158 -6.87 3.16 -19.73
C ASN A 158 -5.58 2.94 -20.53
N VAL A 159 -5.72 2.72 -21.84
CA VAL A 159 -4.59 2.40 -22.74
C VAL A 159 -3.48 3.46 -22.75
N SER A 160 -3.82 4.70 -22.42
CA SER A 160 -2.90 5.85 -22.40
C SER A 160 -2.34 6.15 -21.01
N PHE A 161 -2.47 5.22 -20.06
CA PHE A 161 -1.98 5.45 -18.71
C PHE A 161 -0.44 5.54 -18.67
N PRO A 162 0.12 6.66 -18.16
CA PRO A 162 1.55 6.96 -18.39
C PRO A 162 2.50 6.51 -17.28
N CYS A 163 1.99 5.95 -16.17
CA CYS A 163 2.78 5.68 -14.97
C CYS A 163 3.19 4.21 -14.85
N THR A 164 4.31 3.97 -14.17
CA THR A 164 4.95 2.65 -14.02
C THR A 164 4.74 2.12 -12.61
N LEU A 165 4.50 0.81 -12.45
CA LEU A 165 4.40 0.19 -11.13
C LEU A 165 5.76 0.17 -10.43
N VAL A 166 5.76 0.59 -9.16
CA VAL A 166 6.92 0.50 -8.26
C VAL A 166 6.51 -0.34 -7.06
N HIS A 167 7.33 -1.33 -6.71
CA HIS A 167 7.02 -2.27 -5.64
C HIS A 167 8.26 -2.80 -4.93
N SER A 168 8.05 -3.56 -3.85
CA SER A 168 9.11 -4.29 -3.15
C SER A 168 10.27 -3.39 -2.69
N LEU A 169 9.96 -2.15 -2.28
CA LEU A 169 10.95 -1.20 -1.75
C LEU A 169 11.14 -1.45 -0.24
N PRO A 170 12.33 -1.86 0.23
CA PRO A 170 12.53 -2.15 1.65
C PRO A 170 12.37 -0.90 2.53
N TYR A 171 12.75 0.27 2.02
CA TYR A 171 12.61 1.55 2.72
C TYR A 171 11.20 2.17 2.62
N CYS A 172 10.35 1.69 1.70
CA CYS A 172 8.95 2.10 1.57
C CYS A 172 8.05 0.89 1.30
N PRO A 173 7.83 0.01 2.29
CA PRO A 173 7.23 -1.30 2.05
C PRO A 173 5.78 -1.27 1.52
N PHE A 174 5.03 -0.20 1.81
CA PHE A 174 3.65 -0.04 1.32
C PHE A 174 3.59 0.46 -0.14
N VAL A 175 4.67 1.02 -0.69
CA VAL A 175 4.73 1.49 -2.07
C VAL A 175 4.69 0.28 -2.98
N SER A 176 3.51 0.05 -3.53
CA SER A 176 3.19 -1.07 -4.42
C SER A 176 2.18 -0.60 -5.48
N TYR A 177 2.43 0.58 -6.04
CA TYR A 177 1.49 1.28 -6.90
C TYR A 177 2.17 2.01 -8.05
N ALA A 178 1.38 2.53 -9.01
CA ALA A 178 1.91 3.22 -10.17
C ALA A 178 2.41 4.63 -9.79
N VAL A 179 3.63 4.95 -10.18
CA VAL A 179 4.35 6.21 -9.90
C VAL A 179 4.69 6.91 -11.23
N PRO A 180 4.69 8.25 -11.31
CA PRO A 180 4.97 8.99 -12.54
C PRO A 180 6.46 8.97 -12.92
N ILE A 181 7.00 7.78 -13.15
CA ILE A 181 8.34 7.53 -13.65
C ILE A 181 8.27 6.71 -14.95
N PRO A 182 9.17 6.96 -15.91
CA PRO A 182 9.21 6.18 -17.15
C PRO A 182 9.65 4.73 -16.86
N PRO A 183 9.15 3.72 -17.60
CA PRO A 183 9.49 2.32 -17.36
C PRO A 183 11.00 2.03 -17.48
N PRO A 184 11.50 0.95 -16.83
CA PRO A 184 12.92 0.60 -16.86
C PRO A 184 13.39 0.38 -18.30
N SER A 185 14.43 1.13 -18.68
CA SER A 185 15.08 1.14 -19.99
C SER A 185 14.17 1.47 -21.19
N GLN A 186 14.60 2.49 -21.93
CA GLN A 186 14.23 2.79 -23.31
C GLN A 186 14.71 1.70 -24.29
N THR A 187 14.56 0.41 -23.97
CA THR A 187 14.73 -0.67 -24.94
C THR A 187 13.57 -0.58 -25.92
N ASP A 188 13.93 -0.45 -27.20
CA ASP A 188 13.09 -0.56 -28.39
C ASP A 188 11.65 -1.04 -28.09
N PRO A 189 10.59 -0.30 -28.45
CA PRO A 189 9.20 -0.73 -28.31
C PRO A 189 8.91 -2.16 -28.80
N SER A 190 9.78 -2.72 -29.64
CA SER A 190 9.76 -4.13 -30.06
C SER A 190 10.08 -5.17 -28.97
N GLN A 191 10.70 -4.78 -27.85
CA GLN A 191 11.17 -5.67 -26.76
C GLN A 191 10.28 -5.62 -25.49
N LEU A 192 9.39 -4.62 -25.39
CA LEU A 192 8.51 -4.36 -24.24
C LEU A 192 7.52 -5.51 -23.90
N GLY A 193 7.45 -6.53 -24.76
CA GLY A 193 6.56 -7.69 -24.59
C GLY A 193 7.21 -8.96 -24.03
N THR A 194 8.49 -8.96 -23.65
CA THR A 194 9.21 -10.21 -23.35
C THR A 194 9.40 -10.55 -21.86
N SER A 195 9.41 -9.56 -20.95
CA SER A 195 9.44 -9.81 -19.50
C SER A 195 8.61 -8.77 -18.73
N LEU A 196 7.84 -9.22 -17.74
CA LEU A 196 7.05 -8.34 -16.87
C LEU A 196 7.95 -7.45 -16.00
N THR A 197 9.13 -7.95 -15.62
CA THR A 197 10.15 -7.22 -14.86
C THR A 197 10.75 -6.03 -15.61
N GLN A 198 10.59 -5.95 -16.93
CA GLN A 198 11.03 -4.79 -17.73
C GLN A 198 9.99 -3.67 -17.78
N GLN A 199 8.82 -3.88 -17.16
CA GLN A 199 7.70 -2.93 -17.16
C GLN A 199 7.41 -2.35 -15.77
N THR A 200 8.23 -2.68 -14.76
CA THR A 200 8.05 -2.31 -13.35
C THR A 200 9.39 -2.01 -12.70
N TYR A 201 9.41 -1.24 -11.61
CA TYR A 201 10.60 -1.08 -10.77
C TYR A 201 10.46 -1.80 -9.43
N ALA A 202 11.55 -2.40 -9.01
CA ALA A 202 11.82 -2.88 -7.66
C ALA A 202 12.99 -2.09 -7.03
N ALA A 203 13.44 -2.50 -5.84
CA ALA A 203 14.47 -1.78 -5.11
C ALA A 203 15.86 -1.82 -5.78
N ASP A 204 16.14 -2.84 -6.58
CA ASP A 204 17.44 -3.13 -7.20
C ASP A 204 17.64 -2.42 -8.54
N ASP A 205 16.56 -2.06 -9.23
CA ASP A 205 16.59 -1.41 -10.54
C ASP A 205 16.08 0.05 -10.53
N LEU A 206 15.45 0.51 -9.44
CA LEU A 206 15.00 1.89 -9.29
C LEU A 206 16.22 2.84 -9.24
N PRO A 207 16.32 3.82 -10.16
CA PRO A 207 17.46 4.73 -10.19
C PRO A 207 17.61 5.53 -8.89
N GLY A 208 18.86 5.69 -8.44
CA GLY A 208 19.18 6.28 -7.15
C GLY A 208 18.69 7.73 -6.99
N GLU A 209 18.51 8.48 -8.08
CA GLU A 209 17.93 9.83 -8.04
C GLU A 209 16.50 9.87 -7.48
N TYR A 210 15.72 8.81 -7.65
CA TYR A 210 14.36 8.72 -7.13
C TYR A 210 14.33 8.46 -5.61
N THR A 211 15.43 7.95 -5.05
CA THR A 211 15.50 7.53 -3.65
C THR A 211 16.41 8.41 -2.80
N ALA A 212 17.36 9.13 -3.40
CA ALA A 212 18.43 9.83 -2.68
C ALA A 212 17.91 10.82 -1.63
N ILE A 213 16.92 11.65 -2.00
CA ILE A 213 16.34 12.66 -1.11
C ILE A 213 15.56 11.98 0.02
N LEU A 214 14.75 10.99 -0.30
CA LEU A 214 13.99 10.21 0.68
C LEU A 214 14.91 9.57 1.71
N LEU A 215 15.92 8.80 1.27
CA LEU A 215 16.83 8.08 2.16
C LEU A 215 17.64 9.05 3.04
N SER A 216 18.06 10.19 2.49
CA SER A 216 18.70 11.27 3.25
C SER A 216 17.75 11.86 4.31
N SER A 217 16.50 12.10 3.94
CA SER A 217 15.46 12.63 4.84
C SER A 217 15.18 11.67 6.01
N LEU A 218 15.03 10.37 5.71
CA LEU A 218 14.84 9.32 6.72
C LEU A 218 16.05 9.21 7.67
N GLY A 219 17.28 9.32 7.14
CA GLY A 219 18.50 9.30 7.94
C GLY A 219 18.61 10.51 8.87
N ASN A 220 18.38 11.72 8.36
CA ASN A 220 18.42 12.95 9.16
C ASN A 220 17.33 12.98 10.23
N PHE A 221 16.13 12.48 9.91
CA PHE A 221 15.06 12.35 10.89
C PHE A 221 15.40 11.35 11.99
N SER A 222 15.97 10.18 11.64
CA SER A 222 16.45 9.20 12.62
C SER A 222 17.48 9.80 13.59
N ILE A 223 18.45 10.57 13.08
CA ILE A 223 19.46 11.27 13.92
C ILE A 223 18.78 12.29 14.85
N THR A 224 17.85 13.08 14.31
CA THR A 224 17.15 14.11 15.07
C THR A 224 16.31 13.49 16.18
N LEU A 225 15.55 12.45 15.88
CA LEU A 225 14.73 11.74 16.86
C LEU A 225 15.59 11.04 17.93
N SER A 226 16.74 10.51 17.55
CA SER A 226 17.69 9.88 18.48
C SER A 226 18.38 10.86 19.43
N SER A 227 18.26 12.17 19.20
CA SER A 227 18.74 13.17 20.18
C SER A 227 17.89 13.18 21.47
N PHE A 228 16.67 12.66 21.38
CA PHE A 228 15.82 12.36 22.53
C PHE A 228 16.13 10.96 23.06
N ALA A 229 16.15 10.79 24.39
CA ALA A 229 16.50 9.50 24.98
C ALA A 229 15.32 8.52 24.95
N CYS A 230 15.06 7.98 23.76
CA CYS A 230 14.03 6.99 23.50
C CYS A 230 14.11 5.79 24.46
N GLY A 231 12.95 5.33 24.92
CA GLY A 231 12.81 4.24 25.89
C GLY A 231 13.14 4.60 27.34
N ARG A 232 13.81 5.73 27.60
CA ARG A 232 14.03 6.28 28.96
C ARG A 232 13.08 7.41 29.26
N ASP A 233 13.05 8.39 28.37
CA ASP A 233 12.23 9.58 28.50
C ASP A 233 10.92 9.33 27.74
N VAL A 234 9.79 9.72 28.33
CA VAL A 234 8.46 9.46 27.79
C VAL A 234 7.84 10.79 27.36
N TYR A 235 7.70 11.00 26.04
CA TYR A 235 7.00 12.17 25.51
C TYR A 235 5.49 11.90 25.32
N SER A 236 5.09 10.63 25.23
CA SER A 236 3.71 10.19 25.06
C SER A 236 3.46 8.85 25.76
N PRO A 237 2.31 8.64 26.41
CA PRO A 237 1.93 7.35 26.97
C PRO A 237 1.42 6.36 25.92
N LEU A 238 1.16 6.81 24.68
CA LEU A 238 0.57 6.00 23.60
C LEU A 238 1.49 5.77 22.42
N LYS A 239 2.58 6.54 22.32
CA LYS A 239 3.47 6.55 21.15
C LYS A 239 4.92 6.45 21.58
N THR A 240 5.67 5.63 20.87
CA THR A 240 7.10 5.38 21.05
C THR A 240 7.91 6.12 19.97
N CYS A 241 9.23 6.22 20.13
CA CYS A 241 10.04 6.79 19.05
C CYS A 241 9.97 5.94 17.77
N GLU A 242 9.73 4.63 17.88
CA GLU A 242 9.54 3.73 16.73
C GLU A 242 8.27 4.10 15.98
N ASP A 243 7.14 4.27 16.67
CA ASP A 243 5.88 4.73 16.06
C ASP A 243 6.03 6.08 15.35
N CYS A 244 6.78 7.02 15.95
CA CYS A 244 7.08 8.30 15.33
C CYS A 244 7.93 8.14 14.06
N TYR A 245 8.94 7.29 14.10
CA TYR A 245 9.83 7.03 12.96
C TYR A 245 9.09 6.35 11.80
N ASP A 246 8.26 5.35 12.11
CA ASP A 246 7.45 4.66 11.11
C ASP A 246 6.41 5.58 10.49
N ALA A 247 5.71 6.40 11.30
CA ALA A 247 4.78 7.41 10.78
C ALA A 247 5.49 8.40 9.84
N TYR A 248 6.68 8.88 10.22
CA TYR A 248 7.47 9.77 9.37
C TYR A 248 7.91 9.07 8.08
N ARG A 249 8.30 7.80 8.14
CA ARG A 249 8.67 7.01 6.97
C ARG A 249 7.50 6.88 6.01
N ASP A 250 6.33 6.52 6.52
CA ASP A 250 5.12 6.33 5.72
C ASP A 250 4.73 7.63 5.00
N TRP A 251 4.73 8.74 5.73
CA TRP A 251 4.55 10.07 5.15
C TRP A 251 5.60 10.41 4.10
N ALA A 252 6.89 10.25 4.41
CA ALA A 252 7.98 10.61 3.51
C ALA A 252 7.93 9.78 2.22
N CYS A 253 7.58 8.49 2.33
CA CYS A 253 7.36 7.60 1.19
C CYS A 253 6.14 8.01 0.35
N ALA A 254 5.01 8.37 0.96
CA ALA A 254 3.80 8.78 0.25
C ALA A 254 4.00 10.10 -0.51
N ILE A 255 4.80 11.01 0.05
CA ILE A 255 5.20 12.27 -0.59
C ILE A 255 6.26 12.03 -1.66
N SER A 256 7.23 11.15 -1.39
CA SER A 256 8.33 10.86 -2.31
C SER A 256 7.86 10.08 -3.53
N PHE A 257 6.88 9.19 -3.39
CA PHE A 257 6.32 8.39 -4.48
C PHE A 257 4.85 8.74 -4.70
N PRO A 258 4.52 9.77 -5.52
CA PRO A 258 3.14 10.10 -5.82
C PRO A 258 2.43 8.93 -6.53
N ARG A 259 1.26 8.53 -6.04
CA ARG A 259 0.43 7.49 -6.68
C ARG A 259 -0.29 8.11 -7.89
N CYS A 260 -0.21 7.46 -9.04
CA CYS A 260 -0.97 7.85 -10.21
C CYS A 260 -2.36 7.20 -10.22
N ALA A 261 -3.35 7.96 -10.65
CA ALA A 261 -4.71 7.49 -10.86
C ALA A 261 -5.13 7.61 -12.32
N ASN A 262 -6.14 6.84 -12.69
CA ASN A 262 -6.77 6.95 -14.00
C ASN A 262 -7.66 8.21 -14.06
N THR A 263 -7.74 8.84 -15.24
CA THR A 263 -8.61 10.00 -15.48
C THR A 263 -10.06 9.64 -15.71
N ASP A 264 -10.34 8.39 -16.12
CA ASP A 264 -11.68 7.94 -16.44
C ASP A 264 -12.45 7.60 -15.15
N VAL A 265 -12.91 8.65 -14.48
CA VAL A 265 -13.72 8.60 -13.24
C VAL A 265 -15.17 8.15 -13.49
N SER A 266 -15.44 7.46 -14.60
CA SER A 266 -16.78 7.01 -15.00
C SER A 266 -17.39 5.96 -14.04
N ALA A 267 -16.58 5.44 -13.12
CA ALA A 267 -16.97 4.50 -12.09
C ALA A 267 -16.96 5.11 -10.66
N LEU A 268 -17.10 6.44 -10.52
CA LEU A 268 -17.26 7.03 -9.19
C LEU A 268 -18.45 6.36 -8.47
N PRO A 269 -18.27 5.91 -7.22
CA PRO A 269 -19.39 5.46 -6.42
C PRO A 269 -20.44 6.59 -6.38
N ARG A 270 -21.68 6.26 -6.76
CA ARG A 270 -22.77 7.24 -6.65
C ARG A 270 -22.96 7.61 -5.18
N ALA A 271 -23.29 8.88 -4.95
CA ALA A 271 -23.48 9.51 -3.63
C ALA A 271 -24.06 8.55 -2.56
N PRO A 272 -23.54 8.61 -1.31
CA PRO A 272 -22.98 9.80 -0.67
C PRO A 272 -21.45 9.90 -0.61
N LEU A 273 -20.72 9.03 -1.32
CA LEU A 273 -19.25 8.98 -1.24
C LEU A 273 -18.59 10.18 -1.95
N PRO A 274 -17.48 10.73 -1.42
CA PRO A 274 -16.78 11.87 -2.01
C PRO A 274 -16.04 11.46 -3.29
N ALA A 275 -15.70 12.46 -4.11
CA ALA A 275 -14.76 12.27 -5.21
C ALA A 275 -13.34 12.04 -4.67
N PRO A 276 -12.54 11.16 -5.29
CA PRO A 276 -11.12 11.00 -4.96
C PRO A 276 -10.34 12.31 -5.12
N ALA A 277 -9.30 12.46 -4.30
CA ALA A 277 -8.37 13.59 -4.34
C ALA A 277 -7.43 13.47 -5.55
N LEU A 278 -7.95 13.84 -6.71
CA LEU A 278 -7.22 13.79 -7.98
C LEU A 278 -6.69 15.17 -8.35
N MET A 279 -5.42 15.24 -8.72
CA MET A 279 -4.78 16.46 -9.19
C MET A 279 -4.01 16.19 -10.50
N PRO A 280 -4.35 16.85 -11.61
CA PRO A 280 -3.56 16.74 -12.84
C PRO A 280 -2.20 17.41 -12.65
N ARG A 281 -1.15 16.76 -13.15
CA ARG A 281 0.24 17.21 -13.11
C ARG A 281 0.83 17.17 -14.52
N THR A 282 1.51 18.24 -14.89
CA THR A 282 2.23 18.36 -16.16
C THR A 282 3.58 19.00 -15.89
N ASN A 283 4.68 18.30 -16.20
CA ASN A 283 6.06 18.78 -15.99
C ASN A 283 6.36 19.28 -14.57
N MET A 284 5.61 18.80 -13.58
CA MET A 284 5.79 19.12 -12.16
C MET A 284 5.63 17.84 -11.37
N SER A 285 6.73 17.40 -10.75
CA SER A 285 6.69 16.40 -9.68
C SER A 285 6.74 17.11 -8.33
N ARG A 286 6.17 16.49 -7.30
CA ARG A 286 6.35 16.95 -5.91
C ARG A 286 7.80 16.89 -5.46
N ASN A 287 8.58 16.03 -6.11
CA ASN A 287 9.99 15.83 -5.85
C ASN A 287 10.79 16.30 -7.05
N THR A 288 12.08 16.53 -6.87
CA THR A 288 13.04 16.78 -7.96
C THR A 288 13.33 15.52 -8.78
N PHE A 289 12.31 14.71 -9.04
CA PHE A 289 12.38 13.61 -9.98
C PHE A 289 12.65 14.15 -11.37
N PRO A 290 13.38 13.41 -12.22
CA PRO A 290 13.32 13.61 -13.65
C PRO A 290 11.85 13.77 -14.08
N PRO A 291 11.50 14.87 -14.76
CA PRO A 291 10.11 15.12 -15.12
C PRO A 291 9.62 14.00 -16.05
N LEU A 292 8.38 13.57 -15.84
CA LEU A 292 7.66 12.81 -16.84
C LEU A 292 7.17 13.80 -17.91
N ASP A 293 7.59 13.63 -19.16
CA ASP A 293 7.19 14.49 -20.30
C ASP A 293 5.72 14.28 -20.73
N GLN A 294 4.87 13.82 -19.82
CA GLN A 294 3.46 13.50 -20.04
C GLN A 294 2.61 14.04 -18.89
N THR A 295 1.36 14.37 -19.20
CA THR A 295 0.39 14.72 -18.16
C THR A 295 -0.10 13.45 -17.48
N TYR A 296 -0.04 13.42 -16.16
CA TYR A 296 -0.58 12.33 -15.35
C TYR A 296 -1.53 12.88 -14.28
N THR A 297 -2.42 12.05 -13.79
CA THR A 297 -3.27 12.38 -12.65
C THR A 297 -2.68 11.79 -11.40
N GLU A 298 -2.37 12.63 -10.44
CA GLU A 298 -1.90 12.24 -9.11
C GLU A 298 -3.10 11.97 -8.19
N LEU A 299 -3.12 10.83 -7.53
CA LEU A 299 -3.94 10.59 -6.35
C LEU A 299 -3.18 11.16 -5.14
N LEU A 300 -3.68 12.26 -4.60
CA LEU A 300 -3.00 12.97 -3.52
C LEU A 300 -2.88 12.08 -2.27
N PRO A 301 -1.78 12.18 -1.51
CA PRO A 301 -1.67 11.54 -0.21
C PRO A 301 -2.78 12.01 0.71
N CYS A 302 -3.32 11.11 1.53
CA CYS A 302 -4.28 11.48 2.57
C CYS A 302 -3.58 12.43 3.56
N ILE A 303 -4.24 13.51 4.00
CA ILE A 303 -3.68 14.46 4.99
C ILE A 303 -3.32 13.75 6.30
N GLU A 304 -3.97 12.63 6.55
CA GLU A 304 -3.76 11.73 7.67
C GLU A 304 -2.35 11.15 7.68
N THR A 305 -1.72 10.89 6.54
CA THR A 305 -0.29 10.52 6.51
C THR A 305 0.57 11.56 7.20
N CYS A 306 0.28 12.85 7.00
CA CYS A 306 0.99 13.94 7.66
C CYS A 306 0.62 14.04 9.14
N THR A 307 -0.69 14.09 9.45
CA THR A 307 -1.14 14.30 10.85
C THR A 307 -0.83 13.09 11.74
N MET A 308 -0.52 11.94 11.16
CA MET A 308 -0.01 10.76 11.85
C MET A 308 1.41 10.95 12.34
N VAL A 309 2.26 11.67 11.59
CA VAL A 309 3.58 12.10 12.07
C VAL A 309 3.39 13.08 13.23
N ASP A 310 2.57 14.11 13.04
CA ASP A 310 2.32 15.15 14.04
C ASP A 310 1.83 14.56 15.39
N ARG A 311 0.89 13.61 15.35
CA ARG A 311 0.36 12.96 16.56
C ARG A 311 1.26 11.87 17.14
N SER A 312 2.14 11.28 16.33
CA SER A 312 3.03 10.20 16.78
C SER A 312 4.35 10.73 17.29
N CYS A 313 4.76 11.94 16.94
CA CYS A 313 6.09 12.44 17.23
C CYS A 313 6.14 13.42 18.41
N PRO A 314 7.32 13.60 19.04
CA PRO A 314 7.49 14.58 20.11
C PRO A 314 7.31 16.01 19.62
N TYR A 315 6.64 16.84 20.42
CA TYR A 315 6.33 18.25 20.09
C TYR A 315 7.57 19.11 19.76
N PHE A 316 8.73 18.80 20.34
CA PHE A 316 9.96 19.57 20.13
C PHE A 316 10.54 19.43 18.71
N LEU A 317 10.10 18.42 17.94
CA LEU A 317 10.43 18.30 16.53
C LEU A 317 9.73 19.35 15.67
N GLN A 318 8.67 19.99 16.20
CA GLN A 318 7.90 21.03 15.53
C GLN A 318 7.41 20.61 14.12
N PHE A 319 7.17 19.31 13.92
CA PHE A 319 6.52 18.82 12.72
C PHE A 319 5.12 19.44 12.64
N GLY A 320 4.68 19.83 11.45
CA GLY A 320 3.41 20.54 11.29
C GLY A 320 2.80 20.31 9.92
N CYS A 321 1.50 20.02 9.92
CA CYS A 321 0.74 19.75 8.72
C CYS A 321 0.00 21.00 8.22
N PRO A 322 -0.22 21.13 6.90
CA PRO A 322 -1.04 22.20 6.36
C PRO A 322 -2.48 22.11 6.88
N LEU A 323 -3.13 23.26 7.05
CA LEU A 323 -4.49 23.31 7.57
C LEU A 323 -5.52 23.06 6.44
N PRO A 324 -6.52 22.20 6.71
CA PRO A 324 -7.75 22.12 5.91
C PRO A 324 -8.38 23.50 5.70
N GLY A 325 -8.88 23.76 4.50
CA GLY A 325 -9.56 24.98 4.08
C GLY A 325 -8.62 26.14 3.72
N VAL A 326 -7.30 25.94 3.77
CA VAL A 326 -6.30 26.99 3.50
C VAL A 326 -5.31 26.55 2.42
N THR A 327 -4.51 25.51 2.69
CA THR A 327 -3.44 25.05 1.78
C THR A 327 -3.39 23.53 1.61
N ALA A 328 -4.10 22.76 2.44
CA ALA A 328 -4.01 21.30 2.44
C ALA A 328 -4.52 20.70 1.11
N GLU A 329 -5.58 21.25 0.53
CA GLU A 329 -6.30 20.71 -0.64
C GLU A 329 -5.46 20.64 -1.91
N PHE A 330 -4.40 21.46 -2.02
CA PHE A 330 -3.48 21.41 -3.15
C PHE A 330 -2.48 20.24 -3.04
N SER A 331 -2.25 19.76 -1.83
CA SER A 331 -1.18 18.81 -1.54
C SER A 331 -1.64 17.47 -0.98
N TYR A 332 -2.84 17.43 -0.39
CA TYR A 332 -3.38 16.28 0.29
C TYR A 332 -4.87 16.09 -0.02
N GLY A 333 -5.34 14.85 0.04
CA GLY A 333 -6.75 14.54 0.19
C GLY A 333 -7.19 14.81 1.63
N VAL A 334 -8.30 15.54 1.81
CA VAL A 334 -8.77 16.00 3.12
C VAL A 334 -10.20 15.50 3.35
N GLY A 335 -10.46 14.97 4.55
CA GLY A 335 -11.82 14.59 4.97
C GLY A 335 -12.21 13.14 4.66
N PHE A 336 -11.28 12.31 4.17
CA PHE A 336 -11.56 10.93 3.77
C PHE A 336 -11.49 9.95 4.93
N ILE A 337 -10.47 10.06 5.79
CA ILE A 337 -10.25 9.16 6.92
C ILE A 337 -10.63 9.88 8.22
N ASP A 338 -10.05 11.05 8.44
CA ASP A 338 -10.34 11.94 9.56
C ASP A 338 -11.33 13.02 9.13
N ASP A 339 -12.10 13.56 10.08
CA ASP A 339 -12.93 14.71 9.74
C ASP A 339 -12.09 15.97 9.48
N ALA A 340 -12.43 16.70 8.41
CA ALA A 340 -11.69 17.90 8.00
C ALA A 340 -11.83 19.08 9.00
N VAL A 341 -12.85 19.04 9.86
CA VAL A 341 -13.24 20.17 10.71
C VAL A 341 -12.60 20.08 12.10
N HIS A 342 -12.52 18.89 12.68
CA HIS A 342 -12.03 18.67 14.05
C HIS A 342 -10.82 17.73 14.11
N GLY A 343 -10.38 17.18 12.97
CA GLY A 343 -9.30 16.19 12.91
C GLY A 343 -9.62 14.90 13.67
N ARG A 344 -10.91 14.56 13.82
CA ARG A 344 -11.30 13.36 14.57
C ARG A 344 -11.05 12.11 13.73
N GLN A 345 -10.32 11.18 14.32
CA GLN A 345 -9.94 9.91 13.71
C GLN A 345 -11.15 9.06 13.33
N GLY A 346 -11.15 8.55 12.09
CA GLY A 346 -12.21 7.68 11.56
C GLY A 346 -13.58 8.35 11.44
N LYS A 347 -13.62 9.69 11.38
CA LYS A 347 -14.85 10.49 11.20
C LYS A 347 -14.94 11.15 9.83
N GLY A 348 -13.98 10.88 8.95
CA GLY A 348 -14.05 11.25 7.55
C GLY A 348 -15.21 10.57 6.84
N VAL A 349 -15.55 11.07 5.65
CA VAL A 349 -16.43 10.39 4.72
C VAL A 349 -15.57 10.15 3.48
N PRO A 350 -15.31 8.89 3.09
CA PRO A 350 -16.04 7.68 3.47
C PRO A 350 -15.63 7.02 4.80
N GLY A 351 -14.58 7.51 5.45
CA GLY A 351 -13.99 6.92 6.66
C GLY A 351 -12.87 5.92 6.37
N ALA A 352 -12.48 5.78 5.10
CA ALA A 352 -11.40 4.91 4.63
C ALA A 352 -10.67 5.57 3.45
N ALA A 353 -9.42 5.16 3.21
CA ALA A 353 -8.65 5.64 2.07
C ALA A 353 -8.97 4.89 0.77
N GLU A 354 -9.43 3.65 0.88
CA GLU A 354 -9.80 2.79 -0.23
C GLU A 354 -10.89 1.79 0.20
N GLU A 355 -11.88 1.52 -0.65
CA GLU A 355 -12.89 0.48 -0.45
C GLU A 355 -13.23 -0.16 -1.79
N TYR A 356 -13.31 -1.50 -1.84
CA TYR A 356 -13.62 -2.27 -3.06
C TYR A 356 -12.75 -1.95 -4.29
N GLY A 357 -11.48 -1.57 -4.09
CA GLY A 357 -10.55 -1.21 -5.17
C GLY A 357 -10.67 0.24 -5.66
N TYR A 358 -11.51 1.06 -5.00
CA TYR A 358 -11.60 2.50 -5.24
C TYR A 358 -10.82 3.26 -4.18
N ALA A 359 -9.72 3.89 -4.58
CA ALA A 359 -8.93 4.74 -3.69
C ALA A 359 -9.41 6.20 -3.75
N TRP A 360 -9.65 6.82 -2.60
CA TRP A 360 -10.00 8.23 -2.47
C TRP A 360 -8.81 9.13 -2.24
N CYS A 361 -7.77 8.62 -1.58
CA CYS A 361 -6.48 9.28 -1.42
C CYS A 361 -5.40 8.22 -1.22
N ASN A 362 -4.13 8.57 -1.38
CA ASN A 362 -3.03 7.65 -1.13
C ASN A 362 -2.76 7.57 0.38
N ALA A 363 -3.21 6.49 1.02
CA ALA A 363 -3.15 6.30 2.47
C ALA A 363 -1.74 6.21 3.04
N GLY A 364 -0.73 5.97 2.20
CA GLY A 364 0.66 5.90 2.62
C GLY A 364 1.02 4.71 3.52
N SER A 365 0.07 3.87 3.91
CA SER A 365 0.27 2.64 4.67
C SER A 365 -1.03 1.82 4.73
N SER A 366 -0.93 0.58 5.22
CA SER A 366 -2.07 -0.30 5.51
C SER A 366 -2.75 -0.01 6.85
N TYR A 367 -2.24 0.94 7.63
CA TYR A 367 -2.80 1.20 8.95
C TYR A 367 -4.26 1.65 8.83
N ASP A 368 -5.17 0.81 9.35
CA ASP A 368 -6.48 1.26 9.80
C ASP A 368 -6.21 2.32 10.87
N TYR A 369 -6.42 3.59 10.50
CA TYR A 369 -6.29 4.73 11.40
C TYR A 369 -7.43 4.76 12.41
#